data_AF-A0A0F8XF12-F1
#
_entry.id   AF-A0A0F8XF12-F1
#
_cell.length_a   1.000
_cell.length_b   1.000
_cell.length_c   1.000
_cell.angle_alpha   90.00
_cell.angle_beta   90.00
_cell.angle_gamma   90.00
#
_symmetry.space_group_name_H-M   'P 1'
#
loop_
_entity.id
_entity.type
_entity.pdbx_description
1 polymer ?
#
loop_
_entity_poly.entity_id
_entity_poly.type
_entity_poly.pdbx_seq_one_letter_code
_entity_poly.pdbx_strand_id
1 'polypeptide(L)'
;MPPSIRVVGSLNADMVSVTPRCPEAGETITSSAYFTSAGGKGANQAVACGRMSRAASRGQQQQQQPPASATTVRVEMAGAVGGLDGHFEALLKPTLEQSGVDTSRVQIIDTAYTGVAVIIVDESAGGENRILFSPGANYQACGRRRPFWAWRWPRPCRM
;
A
#
# COMPACT_ATOMS: atom_id res chain seq x y z
N MET A 1 18.42 -19.50 10.11
CA MET A 1 17.82 -18.17 9.84
C MET A 1 16.33 -18.26 10.17
N PRO A 2 15.71 -17.26 10.80
CA PRO A 2 14.27 -17.24 10.92
C PRO A 2 13.63 -17.27 9.52
N PRO A 3 12.50 -17.97 9.32
CA PRO A 3 11.80 -17.92 8.04
C PRO A 3 11.41 -16.48 7.72
N SER A 4 11.45 -16.14 6.43
CA SER A 4 11.18 -14.78 5.95
C SER A 4 10.13 -14.77 4.86
N ILE A 5 9.20 -13.82 4.94
CA ILE A 5 8.23 -13.50 3.90
C ILE A 5 8.65 -12.17 3.28
N ARG A 6 8.92 -12.17 1.98
CA ARG A 6 9.10 -10.93 1.23
C ARG A 6 7.90 -10.68 0.35
N VAL A 7 7.24 -9.55 0.57
CA VAL A 7 6.17 -9.08 -0.29
C VAL A 7 6.77 -8.16 -1.32
N VAL A 8 6.60 -8.51 -2.60
CA VAL A 8 7.02 -7.69 -3.74
C VAL A 8 5.76 -7.12 -4.37
N GLY A 9 5.58 -5.80 -4.35
CA GLY A 9 4.36 -5.22 -4.89
C GLY A 9 4.26 -3.71 -4.74
N SER A 10 3.04 -3.21 -4.96
CA SER A 10 2.78 -1.78 -5.00
C SER A 10 2.65 -1.14 -3.62
N LEU A 11 3.08 0.12 -3.57
CA LEU A 11 2.88 1.06 -2.47
C LEU A 11 2.16 2.29 -3.01
N ASN A 12 1.04 2.66 -2.41
CA ASN A 12 0.24 3.80 -2.84
C ASN A 12 -0.11 4.71 -1.66
N ALA A 13 -0.19 6.01 -1.89
CA ALA A 13 -0.93 6.91 -1.03
C ALA A 13 -2.38 7.01 -1.53
N ASP A 14 -3.33 6.60 -0.70
CA ASP A 14 -4.75 6.69 -1.03
C ASP A 14 -5.29 8.01 -0.48
N MET A 15 -5.74 8.91 -1.35
CA MET A 15 -6.34 10.20 -1.01
C MET A 15 -7.85 10.07 -1.15
N VAL A 16 -8.57 10.14 -0.03
CA VAL A 16 -10.01 9.89 0.00
C VAL A 16 -10.75 11.19 0.30
N SER A 17 -11.63 11.58 -0.61
CA SER A 17 -12.58 12.68 -0.43
C SER A 17 -13.99 12.12 -0.39
N VAL A 18 -14.70 12.35 0.71
CA VAL A 18 -16.14 12.06 0.81
C VAL A 18 -16.89 13.27 0.30
N THR A 19 -17.81 13.07 -0.64
CA THR A 19 -18.51 14.15 -1.33
C THR A 19 -20.01 13.86 -1.39
N PRO A 20 -20.87 14.89 -1.38
CA PRO A 20 -22.32 14.69 -1.50
C PRO A 20 -22.68 13.99 -2.81
N ARG A 21 -21.90 14.23 -3.87
CA ARG A 21 -21.94 13.49 -5.13
C ARG A 21 -20.61 13.63 -5.88
N CYS A 22 -20.39 12.82 -6.90
CA CYS A 22 -19.30 13.07 -7.85
C CYS A 22 -19.46 14.43 -8.55
N PRO A 23 -18.38 15.22 -8.71
CA PRO A 23 -18.44 16.45 -9.49
C PRO A 23 -18.68 16.16 -10.97
N GLU A 24 -19.40 17.07 -11.62
CA GLU A 24 -19.55 17.08 -13.09
C GLU A 24 -18.34 17.75 -13.76
N ALA A 25 -18.25 17.62 -15.09
CA ALA A 25 -17.17 18.23 -15.85
C ALA A 25 -17.12 19.76 -15.66
N GLY A 26 -15.97 20.27 -15.23
CA GLY A 26 -15.75 21.71 -14.98
C GLY A 26 -16.28 22.21 -13.64
N GLU A 27 -16.91 21.36 -12.84
CA GLU A 27 -17.46 21.73 -11.54
C GLU A 27 -16.42 21.64 -10.42
N THR A 28 -16.50 22.56 -9.46
CA THR A 28 -15.81 22.47 -8.16
C THR A 28 -16.84 22.34 -7.06
N ILE A 29 -16.74 21.31 -6.24
CA ILE A 29 -17.62 21.07 -5.08
C ILE A 29 -16.80 20.95 -3.80
N THR A 30 -17.43 21.24 -2.67
CA THR A 30 -16.84 21.05 -1.34
C THR A 30 -17.03 19.60 -0.88
N SER A 31 -15.96 18.98 -0.39
CA SER A 31 -16.03 17.65 0.23
C SER A 31 -16.56 17.71 1.67
N SER A 32 -17.34 16.72 2.06
CA SER A 32 -17.80 16.50 3.44
C SER A 32 -16.66 16.08 4.38
N ALA A 33 -15.68 15.32 3.87
CA ALA A 33 -14.50 14.90 4.61
C ALA A 33 -13.31 14.60 3.66
N TYR A 34 -12.10 14.68 4.20
CA TYR A 34 -10.87 14.31 3.50
C TYR A 34 -9.91 13.57 4.44
N PHE A 35 -9.28 12.51 3.95
CA PHE A 35 -8.19 11.84 4.65
C PHE A 35 -7.26 11.11 3.69
N THR A 36 -6.03 10.87 4.15
CA THR A 36 -5.04 10.08 3.42
C THR A 36 -4.76 8.78 4.16
N SER A 37 -4.58 7.68 3.43
CA SER A 37 -4.27 6.37 3.98
C SER A 37 -3.11 5.71 3.24
N ALA A 38 -2.33 4.91 3.96
CA ALA A 38 -1.35 4.04 3.34
C ALA A 38 -2.09 2.90 2.62
N GLY A 39 -1.85 2.78 1.32
CA GLY A 39 -2.49 1.82 0.43
C GLY A 39 -1.50 1.09 -0.46
N GLY A 40 -2.04 0.45 -1.50
CA GLY A 40 -1.29 -0.44 -2.38
C GLY A 40 -1.43 -1.91 -1.96
N LYS A 41 -1.67 -2.79 -2.94
CA LYS A 41 -1.94 -4.21 -2.67
C LYS A 41 -0.74 -4.89 -2.01
N GLY A 42 0.48 -4.56 -2.44
CA GLY A 42 1.71 -5.08 -1.85
C GLY A 42 1.87 -4.64 -0.40
N ALA A 43 1.74 -3.34 -0.15
CA ALA A 43 1.80 -2.80 1.21
C ALA A 43 0.73 -3.45 2.14
N ASN A 44 -0.51 -3.58 1.67
CA ASN A 44 -1.60 -4.20 2.45
C ASN A 44 -1.31 -5.66 2.80
N GLN A 45 -0.76 -6.44 1.86
CA GLN A 45 -0.34 -7.82 2.10
C GLN A 45 0.82 -7.88 3.11
N ALA A 46 1.82 -7.02 2.97
CA ALA A 46 2.96 -6.96 3.89
C ALA A 46 2.51 -6.61 5.31
N VAL A 47 1.62 -5.61 5.46
CA VAL A 47 1.02 -5.24 6.74
C VAL A 47 0.26 -6.41 7.37
N ALA A 48 -0.55 -7.13 6.58
CA ALA A 48 -1.28 -8.30 7.07
C ALA A 48 -0.32 -9.38 7.58
N CYS A 49 0.73 -9.71 6.81
CA CYS A 49 1.78 -10.64 7.23
C CYS A 49 2.45 -10.17 8.54
N GLY A 50 2.92 -8.93 8.60
CA GLY A 50 3.62 -8.40 9.78
C GLY A 50 2.75 -8.37 11.05
N ARG A 51 1.45 -8.09 10.90
CA ARG A 51 0.50 -8.15 12.02
C ARG A 51 0.30 -9.59 12.52
N MET A 52 0.13 -10.57 11.62
CA MET A 52 -0.03 -11.98 11.99
C MET A 52 1.25 -12.56 12.63
N SER A 53 2.43 -12.22 12.09
CA SER A 53 3.71 -12.68 12.63
C SER A 53 3.99 -12.18 14.06
N ARG A 54 3.39 -11.06 14.48
CA ARG A 54 3.52 -10.52 15.85
C ARG A 54 2.43 -10.97 16.80
N ALA A 55 1.22 -11.25 16.31
CA ALA A 55 0.15 -11.82 17.14
C ALA A 55 0.58 -13.17 17.73
N ALA A 56 1.34 -13.97 16.96
CA ALA A 56 2.00 -15.18 17.45
C ALA A 56 2.95 -14.93 18.64
N SER A 57 3.53 -13.73 18.74
CA SER A 57 4.44 -13.33 19.83
C SER A 57 3.72 -12.70 21.03
N ARG A 58 2.53 -12.08 20.83
CA ARG A 58 1.77 -11.38 21.90
C ARG A 58 0.98 -12.33 22.82
N GLY A 59 0.57 -13.50 22.34
CA GLY A 59 -0.12 -14.51 23.15
C GLY A 59 0.77 -15.23 24.18
N GLN A 60 2.07 -14.93 24.22
CA GLN A 60 3.06 -15.64 25.05
C GLN A 60 3.55 -14.83 26.26
N GLN A 61 3.00 -13.65 26.54
CA GLN A 61 3.44 -12.79 27.65
C GLN A 61 2.87 -13.18 29.04
N GLN A 62 2.16 -14.30 29.18
CA GLN A 62 1.62 -14.78 30.46
C GLN A 62 2.17 -16.13 30.96
N GLN A 63 3.17 -16.72 30.28
CA GLN A 63 3.82 -17.94 30.77
C GLN A 63 5.33 -17.73 30.92
N GLN A 64 5.85 -18.04 32.12
CA GLN A 64 7.25 -17.86 32.54
C GLN A 64 8.26 -18.78 31.83
N GLN A 65 7.87 -19.43 30.74
CA GLN A 65 8.74 -20.17 29.83
C GLN A 65 8.22 -19.97 28.40
N PRO A 66 9.02 -19.39 27.48
CA PRO A 66 8.61 -19.33 26.08
C PRO A 66 8.47 -20.78 25.56
N PRO A 67 7.34 -21.17 24.95
CA PRO A 67 7.27 -22.44 24.27
C PRO A 67 8.35 -22.45 23.18
N ALA A 68 9.09 -23.56 23.07
CA ALA A 68 10.25 -23.73 22.19
C ALA A 68 9.98 -23.61 20.67
N SER A 69 8.82 -23.06 20.24
CA SER A 69 8.35 -23.06 18.85
C SER A 69 7.62 -21.77 18.44
N ALA A 70 7.88 -20.64 19.10
CA ALA A 70 7.42 -19.34 18.62
C ALA A 70 8.28 -18.87 17.43
N THR A 71 8.02 -19.42 16.24
CA THR A 71 8.78 -19.06 15.05
C THR A 71 8.46 -17.62 14.65
N THR A 72 9.35 -16.69 14.97
CA THR A 72 9.24 -15.30 14.54
C THR A 72 9.58 -15.23 13.05
N VAL A 73 8.57 -14.90 12.23
CA VAL A 73 8.74 -14.73 10.78
C VAL A 73 9.14 -13.29 10.49
N ARG A 74 10.26 -13.08 9.77
CA ARG A 74 10.65 -11.73 9.30
C ARG A 74 9.83 -11.37 8.08
N VAL A 75 9.17 -10.23 8.09
CA VAL A 75 8.40 -9.73 6.94
C VAL A 75 9.13 -8.53 6.34
N GLU A 76 9.39 -8.56 5.03
CA GLU A 76 10.04 -7.48 4.29
C GLU A 76 9.12 -6.98 3.17
N MET A 77 9.10 -5.66 2.95
CA MET A 77 8.44 -5.04 1.79
C MET A 77 9.49 -4.66 0.74
N ALA A 78 9.27 -5.10 -0.49
CA ALA A 78 10.04 -4.68 -1.66
C ALA A 78 9.09 -4.07 -2.70
N GLY A 79 9.48 -2.91 -3.22
CA GLY A 79 8.68 -2.13 -4.16
C GLY A 79 9.37 -0.80 -4.43
N ALA A 80 8.68 0.15 -5.06
CA ALA A 80 9.22 1.48 -5.26
C ALA A 80 8.22 2.58 -4.91
N VAL A 81 8.77 3.68 -4.42
CA VAL A 81 8.08 4.92 -4.07
C VAL A 81 8.78 6.10 -4.75
N GLY A 82 8.11 7.24 -4.85
CA GLY A 82 8.67 8.41 -5.49
C GLY A 82 9.53 9.24 -4.55
N GLY A 83 10.59 9.85 -5.08
CA GLY A 83 11.38 10.87 -4.39
C GLY A 83 10.87 12.30 -4.60
N LEU A 84 9.91 12.51 -5.52
CA LEU A 84 9.31 13.83 -5.78
C LEU A 84 8.19 14.21 -4.79
N ASP A 85 7.85 13.35 -3.84
CA ASP A 85 6.87 13.60 -2.77
C ASP A 85 7.32 13.02 -1.43
N GLY A 86 6.60 13.39 -0.36
CA GLY A 86 6.87 12.92 1.00
C GLY A 86 6.04 11.72 1.47
N HIS A 87 5.26 11.06 0.59
CA HIS A 87 4.31 10.03 1.02
C HIS A 87 4.98 8.82 1.66
N PHE A 88 6.19 8.47 1.22
CA PHE A 88 6.90 7.34 1.82
C PHE A 88 7.21 7.58 3.29
N GLU A 89 7.91 8.68 3.60
CA GLU A 89 8.34 8.99 4.96
C GLU A 89 7.18 9.38 5.87
N ALA A 90 6.19 10.11 5.36
CA ALA A 90 5.08 10.61 6.17
C ALA A 90 3.97 9.57 6.45
N LEU A 91 3.77 8.59 5.55
CA LEU A 91 2.58 7.73 5.57
C LEU A 91 2.89 6.24 5.44
N LEU A 92 3.60 5.83 4.39
CA LEU A 92 3.78 4.41 4.06
C LEU A 92 4.76 3.71 5.01
N LYS A 93 5.94 4.31 5.22
CA LYS A 93 7.01 3.74 6.05
C LYS A 93 6.58 3.59 7.50
N PRO A 94 6.00 4.60 8.18
CA PRO A 94 5.48 4.42 9.53
C PRO A 94 4.44 3.30 9.62
N THR A 95 3.53 3.21 8.64
CA THR A 95 2.48 2.16 8.63
C THR A 95 3.07 0.75 8.53
N LEU A 96 4.07 0.56 7.68
CA LEU A 96 4.76 -0.72 7.49
C LEU A 96 5.58 -1.10 8.73
N GLU A 97 6.39 -0.19 9.25
CA GLU A 97 7.27 -0.43 10.39
C GLU A 97 6.48 -0.67 11.69
N GLN A 98 5.44 0.13 11.94
CA GLN A 98 4.48 -0.10 13.03
C GLN A 98 3.69 -1.41 12.82
N SER A 99 3.68 -1.95 11.60
CA SER A 99 3.12 -3.27 11.28
C SER A 99 4.14 -4.41 11.37
N GLY A 100 5.41 -4.14 11.73
CA GLY A 100 6.45 -5.14 11.89
C GLY A 100 7.08 -5.57 10.56
N VAL A 101 6.94 -4.73 9.54
CA VAL A 101 7.47 -4.96 8.20
C VAL A 101 8.75 -4.15 8.03
N ASP A 102 9.80 -4.82 7.57
CA ASP A 102 11.07 -4.21 7.20
C ASP A 102 10.95 -3.52 5.83
N THR A 103 11.32 -2.24 5.80
CA THR A 103 11.20 -1.33 4.64
C THR A 103 12.51 -1.12 3.89
N SER A 104 13.62 -1.73 4.32
CA SER A 104 14.97 -1.54 3.76
C SER A 104 15.11 -1.89 2.28
N ARG A 105 14.12 -2.59 1.69
CA ARG A 105 14.08 -3.00 0.29
C ARG A 105 13.11 -2.19 -0.57
N VAL A 106 12.49 -1.16 0.00
CA VAL A 106 11.71 -0.18 -0.76
C VAL A 106 12.69 0.78 -1.45
N GLN A 107 12.64 0.83 -2.77
CA GLN A 107 13.44 1.75 -3.57
C GLN A 107 12.77 3.11 -3.65
N ILE A 108 13.55 4.17 -3.45
CA ILE A 108 13.11 5.54 -3.71
C ILE A 108 13.58 5.89 -5.13
N ILE A 109 12.64 6.32 -5.97
CA ILE A 109 12.92 6.74 -7.34
C ILE A 109 12.86 8.25 -7.41
N ASP A 110 14.03 8.89 -7.43
CA ASP A 110 14.20 10.35 -7.32
C ASP A 110 13.48 11.16 -8.40
N THR A 111 13.17 10.53 -9.54
CA THR A 111 12.54 11.18 -10.71
C THR A 111 11.05 10.87 -10.85
N ALA A 112 10.44 10.23 -9.84
CA ALA A 112 9.03 9.83 -9.88
C ALA A 112 8.26 10.29 -8.63
N TYR A 113 6.95 10.36 -8.77
CA TYR A 113 6.00 10.42 -7.65
C TYR A 113 5.64 9.00 -7.18
N THR A 114 5.28 8.85 -5.91
CA THR A 114 4.70 7.64 -5.33
C THR A 114 3.38 7.30 -6.03
N GLY A 115 2.99 6.03 -6.07
CA GLY A 115 1.66 5.68 -6.56
C GLY A 115 0.58 6.39 -5.73
N VAL A 116 -0.46 6.89 -6.39
CA VAL A 116 -1.57 7.58 -5.73
C VAL A 116 -2.88 7.02 -6.24
N ALA A 117 -3.82 6.76 -5.33
CA ALA A 117 -5.22 6.56 -5.68
C ALA A 117 -6.02 7.76 -5.16
N VAL A 118 -6.62 8.52 -6.07
CA VAL A 118 -7.60 9.56 -5.72
C VAL A 118 -8.96 8.90 -5.70
N ILE A 119 -9.60 8.88 -4.53
CA ILE A 119 -10.83 8.16 -4.26
C ILE A 119 -11.90 9.19 -3.90
N ILE A 120 -12.95 9.23 -4.71
CA ILE A 120 -14.16 9.99 -4.41
C ILE A 120 -15.20 9.00 -3.90
N VAL A 121 -15.71 9.23 -2.69
CA VAL A 121 -16.83 8.49 -2.11
C VAL A 121 -18.09 9.33 -2.32
N ASP A 122 -19.04 8.81 -3.08
CA ASP A 122 -20.26 9.51 -3.47
C ASP A 122 -21.41 9.14 -2.51
N GLU A 123 -21.78 10.07 -1.63
CA GLU A 123 -22.85 9.86 -0.63
C GLU A 123 -24.23 9.73 -1.28
N SER A 124 -24.50 10.46 -2.38
CA SER A 124 -25.77 10.37 -3.12
C SER A 124 -25.98 9.01 -3.79
N ALA A 125 -24.89 8.31 -4.12
CA ALA A 125 -24.89 7.00 -4.72
C ALA A 125 -24.73 5.88 -3.69
N GLY A 126 -25.08 6.09 -2.42
CA GLY A 126 -25.00 5.06 -1.38
C GLY A 126 -23.57 4.71 -0.94
N GLY A 127 -22.61 5.63 -1.16
CA GLY A 127 -21.21 5.43 -0.78
C GLY A 127 -20.36 4.72 -1.85
N GLU A 128 -20.81 4.71 -3.11
CA GLU A 128 -20.04 4.15 -4.22
C GLU A 128 -18.72 4.91 -4.44
N ASN A 129 -17.69 4.16 -4.82
CA ASN A 129 -16.34 4.70 -4.99
C ASN A 129 -16.03 4.98 -6.46
N ARG A 130 -15.49 6.17 -6.74
CA ARG A 130 -14.86 6.50 -8.03
C ARG A 130 -13.38 6.72 -7.80
N ILE A 131 -12.56 5.88 -8.43
CA ILE A 131 -11.12 5.81 -8.14
C ILE A 131 -10.33 6.16 -9.39
N LEU A 132 -9.48 7.18 -9.28
CA LEU A 132 -8.47 7.51 -10.28
C LEU A 132 -7.10 7.07 -9.76
N PHE A 133 -6.46 6.16 -10.47
CA PHE A 133 -5.19 5.58 -10.05
C PHE A 133 -4.04 6.08 -10.92
N SER A 134 -3.03 6.65 -10.26
CA SER A 134 -1.74 7.03 -10.84
C SER A 134 -0.67 6.08 -10.32
N PRO A 135 -0.05 5.25 -11.18
CA PRO A 135 0.87 4.20 -10.71
C PRO A 135 2.20 4.75 -10.17
N GLY A 136 2.65 5.91 -10.62
CA GLY A 136 3.90 6.53 -10.16
C GLY A 136 5.11 5.59 -10.25
N ALA A 137 5.96 5.65 -9.22
CA ALA A 137 7.17 4.85 -9.06
C ALA A 137 6.93 3.33 -9.13
N ASN A 138 5.72 2.84 -8.84
CA ASN A 138 5.41 1.41 -8.92
C ASN A 138 5.69 0.83 -10.32
N TYR A 139 5.52 1.61 -11.39
CA TYR A 139 5.78 1.16 -12.76
C TYR A 139 7.25 1.30 -13.19
N GLN A 140 8.06 1.98 -12.37
CA GLN A 140 9.50 2.16 -12.62
C GLN A 140 10.37 1.22 -11.78
N ALA A 141 9.79 0.59 -10.74
CA ALA A 141 10.43 -0.40 -9.87
C ALA A 141 11.07 -1.60 -10.62
N CYS A 142 10.68 -1.84 -11.87
CA CYS A 142 11.23 -2.90 -12.70
C CYS A 142 12.41 -2.38 -13.52
N GLY A 143 13.63 -2.52 -13.00
CA GLY A 143 14.86 -2.18 -13.69
C GLY A 143 15.03 -2.95 -15.02
N ARG A 144 14.78 -2.26 -16.14
CA ARG A 144 15.45 -2.38 -17.45
C ARG A 144 15.56 -3.78 -18.10
N ARG A 145 14.56 -4.15 -18.92
CA ARG A 145 14.74 -4.61 -20.35
C ARG A 145 13.48 -5.07 -21.09
N ARG A 146 12.28 -5.02 -20.51
CA ARG A 146 11.07 -5.34 -21.29
C ARG A 146 10.01 -4.25 -21.14
N PRO A 147 9.50 -3.68 -22.24
CA PRO A 147 8.40 -2.74 -22.19
C PRO A 147 7.18 -3.38 -21.49
N PHE A 148 6.40 -2.55 -20.81
CA PHE A 148 5.25 -2.89 -19.98
C PHE A 148 4.28 -3.92 -20.61
N TRP A 149 4.16 -3.97 -21.95
CA TRP A 149 3.35 -4.95 -22.68
C TRP A 149 3.83 -6.41 -22.56
N ALA A 150 5.05 -6.66 -22.09
CA ALA A 150 5.59 -8.00 -21.89
C ALA A 150 5.02 -8.69 -20.63
N TRP A 151 4.44 -7.92 -19.71
CA TRP A 151 3.61 -8.44 -18.62
C TRP A 151 2.16 -8.40 -19.06
N ARG A 152 1.72 -9.41 -19.82
CA ARG A 152 0.29 -9.64 -20.07
C ARG A 152 -0.38 -9.97 -18.74
N TRP A 153 -0.89 -8.96 -18.04
CA TRP A 153 -2.04 -9.17 -17.17
C TRP A 153 -3.18 -9.67 -18.07
N PRO A 154 -3.93 -10.71 -17.68
CA PRO A 154 -5.10 -11.11 -18.45
C PRO A 154 -6.01 -9.88 -18.55
N ARG A 155 -6.40 -9.52 -19.78
CA ARG A 155 -7.40 -8.46 -19.99
C ARG A 155 -8.55 -8.70 -19.02
N PRO A 156 -9.11 -7.66 -18.36
CA PRO A 156 -10.36 -7.87 -17.66
C PRO A 156 -11.35 -8.44 -18.67
N CYS A 157 -11.89 -9.63 -18.38
CA CYS A 157 -13.06 -10.12 -19.07
C CYS A 157 -14.12 -9.03 -18.90
N ARG A 158 -14.40 -8.28 -19.98
CA ARG A 158 -15.65 -7.57 -20.09
C ARG A 158 -16.73 -8.66 -20.10
N MET A 159 -17.67 -8.56 -19.17
CA MET A 159 -19.00 -9.15 -19.37
C MET A 159 -19.65 -8.49 -20.57
#